data_AF-A0A1R3FUY9-F1
#
_entry.id   AF-A0A1R3FUY9-F1
#
_cell.length_a   1.000
_cell.length_b   1.000
_cell.length_c   1.000
_cell.angle_alpha   90.00
_cell.angle_beta   90.00
_cell.angle_gamma   90.00
#
_symmetry.space_group_name_H-M   'P 1'
#
loop_
_entity.id
_entity.type
_entity.pdbx_description
1 polymer ?
#
loop_
_entity_poly.entity_id
_entity_poly.type
_entity_poly.pdbx_seq_one_letter_code
_entity_poly.pdbx_strand_id
1 'polypeptide(L)'
;MDRPNGGHDLSPSTHQFIRVLESQMGIIFPYLSIEDSPKIRTNPMLRQVMQLNVAMYVNQCDAHTKDVIMRWLELTPNDLPKGIEITAMLQHDHILYELYSRGLADYINPQLSVRGMRPQLQLMYLEEDVVRLKLAGCEEKTILVTTQPTAEARLMLSFSIDVQSGIPTHNIDLALHVEHEFPFAVGCSVCVQAHHESPRVQPVPLTMFSYNACGAANPAVEDHLIHTVLDHDVHFAIVTETRTFGEQGRELRDSIGFLRGESLDAEGYCGGSWILWDPNIINIEILSKTRYEIFAMIKIIDDPMEGIRMYNPPPPKDRLPLPAKKIIETLESQLSITYPTTTLDDSPEVREIPILRSIVGLIVASAQQIPQLARPIQAILRNWLRLHYTEIPRGQAAAELLEDRDVLKQLYSRGLANKYRPILCLQTTDQDIKIMEARHGIVGFERLKQG
;
A
#
# COMPACT_ATOMS: atom_id res chain seq x y z
N MET A 1 10.07 38.53 3.20
CA MET A 1 9.78 38.68 1.75
C MET A 1 8.34 38.25 1.55
N ASP A 2 7.55 38.98 0.78
CA ASP A 2 6.16 38.59 0.50
C ASP A 2 6.12 37.27 -0.26
N ARG A 3 5.26 36.34 0.17
CA ARG A 3 5.10 35.02 -0.46
C ARG A 3 4.48 35.17 -1.87
N PRO A 4 4.86 34.32 -2.84
CA PRO A 4 4.37 34.45 -4.21
C PRO A 4 2.84 34.29 -4.28
N ASN A 5 2.17 35.17 -5.03
CA ASN A 5 0.73 35.13 -5.26
C ASN A 5 0.34 33.87 -6.06
N GLY A 6 -0.30 32.89 -5.43
CA GLY A 6 -1.23 31.89 -6.00
C GLY A 6 -0.80 30.97 -7.16
N GLY A 7 0.30 31.23 -7.87
CA GLY A 7 0.82 30.40 -8.96
C GLY A 7 -0.03 30.34 -10.23
N HIS A 8 -1.07 31.16 -10.39
CA HIS A 8 -2.01 31.07 -11.53
C HIS A 8 -1.37 31.34 -12.90
N ASP A 9 -0.22 32.02 -12.94
CA ASP A 9 0.48 32.39 -14.18
C ASP A 9 1.64 31.43 -14.54
N LEU A 10 1.80 30.31 -13.82
CA LEU A 10 2.90 29.38 -14.06
C LEU A 10 2.61 28.42 -15.23
N SER A 11 3.66 28.02 -15.94
CA SER A 11 3.53 27.06 -17.03
C SER A 11 3.09 25.68 -16.53
N PRO A 12 2.42 24.85 -17.36
CA PRO A 12 2.07 23.48 -16.98
C PRO A 12 3.28 22.64 -16.53
N SER A 13 4.42 22.80 -17.19
CA SER A 13 5.68 22.14 -16.81
C SER A 13 6.17 22.58 -15.43
N THR A 14 5.94 23.85 -15.06
CA THR A 14 6.28 24.39 -13.73
C THR A 14 5.37 23.83 -12.66
N HIS A 15 4.06 23.78 -12.89
CA HIS A 15 3.15 23.10 -11.97
C HIS A 15 3.50 21.63 -11.77
N GLN A 16 3.92 20.95 -12.84
CA GLN A 16 4.34 19.56 -12.79
C GLN A 16 5.63 19.40 -11.97
N PHE A 17 6.61 20.29 -12.14
CA PHE A 17 7.82 20.32 -11.31
C PHE A 17 7.54 20.61 -9.83
N ILE A 18 6.67 21.58 -9.54
CA ILE A 18 6.22 21.89 -8.19
C ILE A 18 5.61 20.64 -7.53
N ARG A 19 4.72 19.91 -8.21
CA ARG A 19 4.11 18.67 -7.68
C ARG A 19 5.14 17.59 -7.38
N VAL A 20 6.17 17.45 -8.22
CA VAL A 20 7.29 16.52 -7.95
C VAL A 20 7.98 16.92 -6.64
N LEU A 21 8.30 18.20 -6.47
CA LEU A 21 8.93 18.71 -5.26
C LEU A 21 8.06 18.52 -4.01
N GLU A 22 6.76 18.82 -4.09
CA GLU A 22 5.79 18.60 -3.01
C GLU A 22 5.75 17.13 -2.58
N SER A 23 5.64 16.20 -3.52
CA SER A 23 5.62 14.75 -3.25
C SER A 23 6.92 14.27 -2.59
N GLN A 24 8.07 14.64 -3.18
CA GLN A 24 9.37 14.15 -2.73
C GLN A 24 9.76 14.70 -1.36
N MET A 25 9.51 15.98 -1.11
CA MET A 25 9.91 16.65 0.13
C MET A 25 8.80 16.70 1.20
N GLY A 26 7.55 16.41 0.86
CA GLY A 26 6.43 16.60 1.78
C GLY A 26 6.22 18.07 2.15
N ILE A 27 6.43 18.97 1.19
CA ILE A 27 6.15 20.40 1.30
C ILE A 27 4.93 20.77 0.46
N ILE A 28 4.40 21.98 0.62
CA ILE A 28 3.20 22.45 -0.06
C ILE A 28 3.46 23.86 -0.60
N PHE A 29 3.25 24.05 -1.91
CA PHE A 29 3.33 25.36 -2.55
C PHE A 29 2.09 26.22 -2.23
N PRO A 30 2.23 27.52 -1.99
CA PRO A 30 3.46 28.29 -1.76
C PRO A 30 3.82 28.42 -0.25
N TYR A 31 3.34 27.50 0.59
CA TYR A 31 3.25 27.72 2.04
C TYR A 31 4.41 27.16 2.87
N LEU A 32 5.02 26.07 2.45
CA LEU A 32 6.10 25.38 3.18
C LEU A 32 7.38 25.40 2.34
N SER A 33 8.50 25.72 2.98
CA SER A 33 9.82 25.74 2.35
C SER A 33 10.58 24.44 2.59
N ILE A 34 11.81 24.36 2.05
CA ILE A 34 12.71 23.21 2.24
C ILE A 34 13.02 22.97 3.72
N GLU A 35 13.13 24.02 4.53
CA GLU A 35 13.45 23.92 5.96
C GLU A 35 12.31 23.33 6.79
N ASP A 36 11.07 23.48 6.30
CA ASP A 36 9.89 22.92 6.95
C ASP A 36 9.76 21.41 6.72
N SER A 37 10.43 20.86 5.70
CA SER A 37 10.31 19.46 5.27
C SER A 37 10.77 18.47 6.36
N PRO A 38 9.87 17.62 6.89
CA PRO A 38 10.27 16.56 7.80
C PRO A 38 11.18 15.53 7.12
N LYS A 39 10.96 15.26 5.82
CA LYS A 39 11.74 14.29 5.04
C LYS A 39 13.20 14.72 4.88
N ILE A 40 13.45 16.02 4.67
CA ILE A 40 14.80 16.56 4.59
C ILE A 40 15.49 16.54 5.95
N ARG A 41 14.77 16.82 7.05
CA ARG A 41 15.34 16.70 8.40
C ARG A 41 15.81 15.27 8.70
N THR A 42 15.08 14.26 8.20
CA THR A 42 15.46 12.84 8.37
C THR A 42 16.51 12.36 7.37
N ASN A 43 16.56 12.95 6.16
CA ASN A 43 17.52 12.60 5.13
C ASN A 43 18.17 13.87 4.54
N PRO A 44 19.31 14.31 5.10
CA PRO A 44 20.04 15.47 4.60
C PRO A 44 20.50 15.33 3.14
N MET A 45 20.66 14.11 2.62
CA MET A 45 21.04 13.88 1.23
C MET A 45 19.94 14.32 0.27
N LEU A 46 18.67 14.16 0.67
CA LEU A 46 17.53 14.62 -0.10
C LEU A 46 17.62 16.13 -0.38
N ARG A 47 18.16 16.93 0.55
CA ARG A 47 18.38 18.37 0.32
C ARG A 47 19.29 18.62 -0.88
N GLN A 48 20.43 17.91 -0.96
CA GLN A 48 21.40 18.09 -2.05
C GLN A 48 20.79 17.67 -3.40
N VAL A 49 20.08 16.54 -3.41
CA VAL A 49 19.39 16.03 -4.59
C VAL A 49 18.31 17.03 -5.06
N MET A 50 17.57 17.62 -4.13
CA MET A 50 16.55 18.64 -4.44
C MET A 50 17.17 19.94 -4.94
N GLN A 51 18.27 20.42 -4.35
CA GLN A 51 19.01 21.58 -4.84
C GLN A 51 19.55 21.34 -6.26
N LEU A 52 20.06 20.14 -6.54
CA LEU A 52 20.50 19.74 -7.87
C LEU A 52 19.34 19.74 -8.87
N ASN A 53 18.19 19.14 -8.51
CA ASN A 53 16.98 19.13 -9.33
C ASN A 53 16.50 20.55 -9.66
N VAL A 54 16.42 21.42 -8.63
CA VAL A 54 16.05 22.82 -8.79
C VAL A 54 17.03 23.55 -9.70
N ALA A 55 18.35 23.40 -9.49
CA ALA A 55 19.37 24.03 -10.30
C ALA A 55 19.25 23.65 -11.78
N MET A 56 19.09 22.35 -12.07
CA MET A 56 18.92 21.85 -13.43
C MET A 56 17.62 22.36 -14.08
N TYR A 57 16.53 22.47 -13.31
CA TYR A 57 15.23 22.95 -13.81
C TYR A 57 15.22 24.48 -14.06
N VAL A 58 15.64 25.28 -13.08
CA VAL A 58 15.59 26.75 -13.17
C VAL A 58 16.53 27.32 -14.24
N ASN A 59 17.57 26.58 -14.64
CA ASN A 59 18.44 26.95 -15.76
C ASN A 59 17.74 26.88 -17.12
N GLN A 60 16.57 26.25 -17.19
CA GLN A 60 15.77 26.09 -18.42
C GLN A 60 14.50 26.96 -18.41
N CYS A 61 14.22 27.67 -17.31
CA CYS A 61 13.01 28.46 -17.12
C CYS A 61 13.21 29.95 -17.42
N ASP A 62 12.11 30.66 -17.64
CA ASP A 62 12.11 32.12 -17.70
C ASP A 62 12.40 32.75 -16.31
N ALA A 63 12.75 34.03 -16.32
CA ALA A 63 13.14 34.76 -15.12
C ALA A 63 12.03 34.83 -14.05
N HIS A 64 10.76 34.89 -14.46
CA HIS A 64 9.63 34.95 -13.53
C HIS A 64 9.42 33.60 -12.84
N THR A 65 9.39 32.50 -13.60
CA THR A 65 9.29 31.14 -13.05
C THR A 65 10.44 30.84 -12.08
N LYS A 66 11.67 31.20 -12.46
CA LYS A 66 12.84 31.04 -11.60
C LYS A 66 12.68 31.80 -10.28
N ASP A 67 12.26 33.05 -10.33
CA ASP A 67 12.05 33.88 -9.14
C ASP A 67 10.96 33.32 -8.21
N VAL A 68 9.85 32.81 -8.77
CA VAL A 68 8.77 32.19 -7.98
C VAL A 68 9.25 30.93 -7.24
N ILE A 69 9.95 30.02 -7.93
CA ILE A 69 10.47 28.78 -7.32
C ILE A 69 11.50 29.12 -6.25
N MET A 70 12.46 30.00 -6.55
CA MET A 70 13.52 30.38 -5.61
C MET A 70 12.96 31.02 -4.34
N ARG A 71 11.97 31.91 -4.46
CA ARG A 71 11.30 32.52 -3.29
C ARG A 71 10.50 31.51 -2.49
N TRP A 72 9.77 30.61 -3.15
CA TRP A 72 8.99 29.58 -2.44
C TRP A 72 9.89 28.65 -1.62
N LEU A 73 10.99 28.19 -2.22
CA LEU A 73 11.92 27.28 -1.56
C LEU A 73 12.89 27.98 -0.61
N GLU A 74 12.81 29.31 -0.50
CA GLU A 74 13.71 30.17 0.29
C GLU A 74 15.19 29.98 -0.08
N LEU A 75 15.45 29.76 -1.37
CA LEU A 75 16.79 29.55 -1.92
C LEU A 75 17.36 30.85 -2.52
N THR A 76 18.66 31.02 -2.39
CA THR A 76 19.45 32.04 -3.08
C THR A 76 20.26 31.41 -4.22
N PRO A 77 20.72 32.19 -5.22
CA PRO A 77 21.57 31.67 -6.29
C PRO A 77 22.90 31.03 -5.83
N ASN A 78 23.30 31.21 -4.58
CA ASN A 78 24.49 30.59 -4.00
C ASN A 78 24.20 29.22 -3.36
N ASP A 79 22.93 28.91 -3.10
CA ASP A 79 22.51 27.61 -2.54
C ASP A 79 22.37 26.53 -3.62
N LEU A 80 22.45 26.92 -4.89
CA LEU A 80 22.32 26.02 -6.03
C LEU A 80 23.68 25.70 -6.66
N PRO A 81 23.95 24.42 -6.99
CA PRO A 81 25.16 24.05 -7.71
C PRO A 81 25.20 24.68 -9.10
N LYS A 82 26.40 25.07 -9.55
CA LYS A 82 26.62 25.75 -10.84
C LYS A 82 27.44 24.90 -11.79
N GLY A 83 27.02 24.83 -13.05
CA GLY A 83 27.84 24.33 -14.18
C GLY A 83 28.62 23.04 -13.87
N ILE A 84 29.91 23.17 -13.57
CA ILE A 84 30.81 22.05 -13.28
C ILE A 84 30.45 21.30 -11.98
N GLU A 85 29.87 21.98 -10.99
CA GLU A 85 29.41 21.38 -9.73
C GLU A 85 28.23 20.43 -9.98
N ILE A 86 27.32 20.78 -10.89
CA ILE A 86 26.21 19.90 -11.30
C ILE A 86 26.79 18.61 -11.90
N THR A 87 27.76 18.73 -12.80
CA THR A 87 28.42 17.56 -13.39
C THR A 87 29.15 16.72 -12.35
N ALA A 88 29.84 17.34 -11.40
CA ALA A 88 30.52 16.64 -10.32
C ALA A 88 29.52 15.92 -9.39
N MET A 89 28.41 16.56 -9.02
CA MET A 89 27.34 15.95 -8.23
C MET A 89 26.74 14.72 -8.91
N LEU A 90 26.53 14.77 -10.23
CA LEU A 90 26.04 13.65 -11.03
C LEU A 90 27.07 12.53 -11.23
N GLN A 91 28.29 12.65 -10.71
CA GLN A 91 29.28 11.57 -10.66
C GLN A 91 29.30 10.86 -9.29
N HIS A 92 28.57 11.37 -8.30
CA HIS A 92 28.51 10.74 -6.98
C HIS A 92 27.41 9.67 -6.92
N ASP A 93 27.80 8.45 -6.57
CA ASP A 93 26.90 7.28 -6.51
C ASP A 93 25.67 7.49 -5.62
N HIS A 94 25.82 8.17 -4.48
CA HIS A 94 24.69 8.41 -3.58
C HIS A 94 23.67 9.43 -4.14
N ILE A 95 24.13 10.41 -4.93
CA ILE A 95 23.24 11.36 -5.61
C ILE A 95 22.49 10.64 -6.72
N LEU A 96 23.21 9.84 -7.52
CA LEU A 96 22.60 9.04 -8.57
C LEU A 96 21.59 8.05 -7.98
N TYR A 97 21.93 7.35 -6.90
CA TYR A 97 21.03 6.45 -6.20
C TYR A 97 19.72 7.14 -5.80
N GLU A 98 19.79 8.30 -5.14
CA GLU A 98 18.58 9.04 -4.74
C GLU A 98 17.78 9.54 -5.95
N LEU A 99 18.44 9.99 -7.02
CA LEU A 99 17.76 10.41 -8.25
C LEU A 99 17.01 9.24 -8.90
N TYR A 100 17.68 8.09 -9.06
CA TYR A 100 17.14 6.94 -9.77
C TYR A 100 16.11 6.17 -8.95
N SER A 101 16.41 5.88 -7.69
CA SER A 101 15.50 5.15 -6.80
C SER A 101 14.20 5.90 -6.57
N ARG A 102 14.17 7.25 -6.70
CA ARG A 102 12.97 8.08 -6.59
C ARG A 102 12.28 8.37 -7.93
N GLY A 103 12.83 7.87 -9.04
CA GLY A 103 12.30 8.10 -10.38
C GLY A 103 12.45 9.54 -10.87
N LEU A 104 13.40 10.29 -10.32
CA LEU A 104 13.72 11.66 -10.72
C LEU A 104 14.66 11.72 -11.93
N ALA A 105 15.30 10.60 -12.27
CA ALA A 105 16.18 10.48 -13.43
C ALA A 105 15.83 9.28 -14.29
N ASP A 106 16.07 9.37 -15.60
CA ASP A 106 15.92 8.25 -16.56
C ASP A 106 17.27 7.59 -16.92
N TYR A 107 17.21 6.38 -17.49
CA TYR A 107 18.33 5.41 -17.61
C TYR A 107 19.57 5.88 -18.37
N ILE A 108 19.44 6.86 -19.26
CA ILE A 108 20.48 7.23 -20.21
C ILE A 108 20.87 8.67 -19.99
N ASN A 109 21.92 8.86 -19.18
CA ASN A 109 22.28 10.15 -18.58
C ASN A 109 21.12 10.69 -17.71
N PRO A 110 21.39 11.15 -16.49
CA PRO A 110 20.33 11.60 -15.60
C PRO A 110 19.61 12.83 -16.19
N GLN A 111 18.55 12.57 -16.95
CA GLN A 111 17.59 13.56 -17.41
C GLN A 111 16.49 13.62 -16.38
N LEU A 112 16.17 14.83 -15.93
CA LEU A 112 15.13 15.01 -14.93
C LEU A 112 13.79 14.56 -15.49
N SER A 113 13.23 13.53 -14.86
CA SER A 113 11.94 12.98 -15.23
C SER A 113 10.89 13.65 -14.35
N VAL A 114 10.10 14.56 -14.94
CA VAL A 114 8.98 15.20 -14.24
C VAL A 114 7.73 14.36 -14.44
N ARG A 115 7.71 13.17 -13.81
CA ARG A 115 6.61 12.21 -13.97
C ARG A 115 5.36 12.64 -13.21
N GLY A 116 4.20 12.29 -13.78
CA GLY A 116 2.87 12.60 -13.24
C GLY A 116 2.63 12.01 -11.86
N MET A 117 1.70 12.60 -11.10
CA MET A 117 1.27 11.99 -9.84
C MET A 117 0.21 10.92 -10.13
N ARG A 118 0.61 9.66 -9.94
CA ARG A 118 -0.20 8.43 -10.02
C ARG A 118 -0.61 8.00 -11.44
N PRO A 119 -0.10 6.86 -11.93
CA PRO A 119 -0.57 6.30 -13.19
C PRO A 119 -2.03 5.88 -13.08
N GLN A 120 -2.73 5.82 -14.22
CA GLN A 120 -4.10 5.34 -14.25
C GLN A 120 -4.12 3.82 -13.97
N LEU A 121 -4.99 3.39 -13.05
CA LEU A 121 -5.20 1.98 -12.77
C LEU A 121 -5.91 1.29 -13.95
N GLN A 122 -5.22 0.36 -14.61
CA GLN A 122 -5.82 -0.49 -15.63
C GLN A 122 -6.39 -1.75 -14.97
N LEU A 123 -7.68 -2.02 -15.18
CA LEU A 123 -8.33 -3.25 -14.69
C LEU A 123 -8.28 -4.32 -15.77
N MET A 124 -7.91 -5.54 -15.39
CA MET A 124 -7.81 -6.70 -16.26
C MET A 124 -8.43 -7.92 -15.58
N TYR A 125 -9.38 -8.56 -16.26
CA TYR A 125 -9.97 -9.83 -15.83
C TYR A 125 -9.43 -10.95 -16.71
N LEU A 126 -9.00 -12.05 -16.10
CA LEU A 126 -8.41 -13.17 -16.83
C LEU A 126 -9.47 -14.21 -17.15
N GLU A 127 -9.74 -14.35 -18.43
CA GLU A 127 -10.52 -15.48 -18.98
C GLU A 127 -9.61 -16.65 -19.38
N GLU A 128 -8.31 -16.39 -19.58
CA GLU A 128 -7.32 -17.39 -19.95
C GLU A 128 -6.57 -17.93 -18.73
N ASP A 129 -6.10 -19.17 -18.83
CA ASP A 129 -5.30 -19.83 -17.79
C ASP A 129 -3.88 -19.25 -17.68
N VAL A 130 -3.42 -18.46 -18.65
CA VAL A 130 -2.07 -17.91 -18.67
C VAL A 130 -2.10 -16.44 -19.04
N VAL A 131 -1.40 -15.64 -18.25
CA VAL A 131 -1.15 -14.21 -18.51
C VAL A 131 0.32 -13.98 -18.68
N ARG A 132 0.65 -13.13 -19.65
CA ARG A 132 1.99 -12.58 -19.82
C ARG A 132 1.90 -11.08 -19.89
N LEU A 133 2.35 -10.40 -18.83
CA LEU A 133 2.50 -8.95 -18.84
C LEU A 133 3.94 -8.61 -19.19
N LYS A 134 4.11 -7.71 -20.15
CA LYS A 134 5.41 -7.15 -20.52
C LYS A 134 5.40 -5.65 -20.26
N LEU A 135 6.31 -5.19 -19.41
CA LEU A 135 6.38 -3.80 -18.96
C LEU A 135 7.73 -3.22 -19.36
N ALA A 136 7.73 -2.09 -20.07
CA ALA A 136 8.94 -1.35 -20.37
C ALA A 136 9.30 -0.48 -19.16
N GLY A 137 10.53 -0.53 -18.65
CA GLY A 137 10.91 0.19 -17.43
C GLY A 137 10.79 1.71 -17.54
N CYS A 138 10.79 2.28 -18.75
CA CYS A 138 10.59 3.72 -18.91
C CYS A 138 9.12 4.18 -18.72
N GLU A 139 8.15 3.26 -18.70
CA GLU A 139 6.72 3.57 -18.65
C GLU A 139 6.14 3.30 -17.26
N GLU A 140 5.77 4.35 -16.53
CA GLU A 140 5.04 4.17 -15.27
C GLU A 140 3.64 3.62 -15.56
N LYS A 141 3.31 2.45 -14.98
CA LYS A 141 2.09 1.73 -15.30
C LYS A 141 1.58 0.93 -14.11
N THR A 142 0.26 0.92 -13.95
CA THR A 142 -0.43 0.16 -12.91
C THR A 142 -1.52 -0.72 -13.51
N ILE A 143 -1.50 -1.99 -13.16
CA ILE A 143 -2.44 -3.00 -13.66
C ILE A 143 -2.97 -3.80 -12.47
N LEU A 144 -4.29 -3.84 -12.30
CA LEU A 144 -4.96 -4.76 -11.40
C LEU A 144 -5.44 -5.96 -12.22
N VAL A 145 -4.98 -7.14 -11.86
CA VAL A 145 -5.34 -8.40 -12.51
C VAL A 145 -6.19 -9.22 -11.56
N THR A 146 -7.40 -9.57 -11.97
CA THR A 146 -8.27 -10.51 -11.26
C THR A 146 -8.45 -11.77 -12.08
N THR A 147 -8.17 -12.92 -11.48
CA THR A 147 -8.22 -14.23 -12.14
C THR A 147 -9.61 -14.85 -12.02
N GLN A 148 -9.91 -15.84 -12.86
CA GLN A 148 -10.95 -16.82 -12.53
C GLN A 148 -10.60 -17.59 -11.24
N PRO A 149 -11.57 -18.22 -10.56
CA PRO A 149 -11.32 -19.01 -9.37
C PRO A 149 -10.23 -20.06 -9.56
N THR A 150 -9.21 -20.05 -8.71
CA THR A 150 -8.10 -21.00 -8.77
C THR A 150 -7.65 -21.39 -7.36
N ALA A 151 -7.18 -22.62 -7.20
CA ALA A 151 -6.57 -23.07 -5.94
C ALA A 151 -5.06 -22.78 -5.89
N GLU A 152 -4.40 -22.78 -7.06
CA GLU A 152 -2.95 -22.68 -7.19
C GLU A 152 -2.57 -21.94 -8.48
N ALA A 153 -1.55 -21.10 -8.43
CA ALA A 153 -1.00 -20.42 -9.61
C ALA A 153 0.53 -20.44 -9.58
N ARG A 154 1.15 -20.51 -10.77
CA ARG A 154 2.59 -20.35 -10.95
C ARG A 154 2.90 -18.94 -11.40
N LEU A 155 3.89 -18.33 -10.78
CA LEU A 155 4.38 -17.01 -11.12
C LEU A 155 5.84 -17.10 -11.56
N MET A 156 6.15 -16.55 -12.72
CA MET A 156 7.50 -16.26 -13.16
C MET A 156 7.64 -14.75 -13.35
N LEU A 157 8.49 -14.15 -12.53
CA LEU A 157 8.83 -12.73 -12.59
C LEU A 157 10.27 -12.62 -13.06
N SER A 158 10.51 -11.95 -14.18
CA SER A 158 11.87 -11.72 -14.67
C SER A 158 12.04 -10.34 -15.27
N PHE A 159 13.30 -9.91 -15.41
CA PHE A 159 13.62 -8.73 -16.20
C PHE A 159 14.91 -8.91 -17.00
N SER A 160 15.02 -8.18 -18.10
CA SER A 160 16.22 -8.11 -18.92
C SER A 160 16.52 -6.65 -19.28
N ILE A 161 17.78 -6.34 -19.55
CA ILE A 161 18.20 -4.99 -19.96
C ILE A 161 18.65 -5.08 -21.41
N ASP A 162 18.01 -4.30 -22.27
CA ASP A 162 18.44 -4.18 -23.65
C ASP A 162 19.79 -3.46 -23.70
N VAL A 163 20.82 -4.11 -24.26
CA VAL A 163 22.20 -3.60 -24.23
C VAL A 163 22.36 -2.34 -25.08
N GLN A 164 21.51 -2.14 -26.09
CA GLN A 164 21.63 -0.99 -26.99
C GLN A 164 20.98 0.27 -26.40
N SER A 165 19.79 0.13 -25.83
CA SER A 165 19.00 1.22 -25.26
C SER A 165 19.20 1.40 -23.77
N GLY A 166 19.71 0.40 -23.05
CA GLY A 166 19.76 0.39 -21.59
C GLY A 166 18.39 0.32 -20.91
N ILE A 167 17.31 0.15 -21.68
CA ILE A 167 15.95 0.12 -21.14
C ILE A 167 15.65 -1.30 -20.64
N PRO A 168 15.27 -1.45 -19.35
CA PRO A 168 14.84 -2.73 -18.82
C PRO A 168 13.45 -3.11 -19.33
N THR A 169 13.22 -4.41 -19.51
CA THR A 169 11.94 -5.03 -19.83
C THR A 169 11.62 -6.03 -18.75
N HIS A 170 10.46 -5.87 -18.10
CA HIS A 170 9.95 -6.80 -17.09
C HIS A 170 8.92 -7.72 -17.70
N ASN A 171 8.97 -9.00 -17.35
CA ASN A 171 8.01 -10.01 -17.75
C ASN A 171 7.38 -10.60 -16.48
N ILE A 172 6.06 -10.66 -16.48
CA ILE A 172 5.25 -11.27 -15.42
C ILE A 172 4.39 -12.33 -16.08
N ASP A 173 4.75 -13.59 -15.89
CA ASP A 173 4.00 -14.73 -16.40
C ASP A 173 3.25 -15.38 -15.23
N LEU A 174 1.92 -15.33 -15.26
CA LEU A 174 1.03 -15.94 -14.27
C LEU A 174 0.25 -17.06 -14.95
N ALA A 175 0.47 -18.31 -14.53
CA ALA A 175 -0.24 -19.47 -15.05
C ALA A 175 -1.11 -20.09 -13.94
N LEU A 176 -2.42 -20.08 -14.15
CA LEU A 176 -3.41 -20.64 -13.24
C LEU A 176 -3.42 -22.17 -13.38
N HIS A 177 -3.46 -22.86 -12.26
CA HIS A 177 -3.80 -24.28 -12.25
C HIS A 177 -5.31 -24.39 -12.21
N VAL A 178 -5.92 -24.71 -13.34
CA VAL A 178 -7.32 -25.11 -13.38
C VAL A 178 -7.36 -26.62 -13.28
N GLU A 179 -7.94 -27.14 -12.20
CA GLU A 179 -8.20 -28.57 -12.02
C GLU A 179 -9.26 -29.06 -13.02
N HIS A 180 -8.99 -29.00 -14.33
CA HIS A 180 -9.91 -29.50 -15.34
C HIS A 180 -9.82 -31.01 -15.58
N GLU A 181 -8.90 -31.72 -14.90
CA GLU A 181 -8.73 -33.16 -15.09
C GLU A 181 -8.40 -33.89 -13.78
N PHE A 182 -9.34 -33.93 -12.83
CA PHE A 182 -9.53 -35.18 -12.10
C PHE A 182 -10.76 -35.87 -12.71
N PRO A 183 -10.60 -36.72 -13.74
CA PRO A 183 -11.63 -37.69 -14.04
C PRO A 183 -11.86 -38.42 -12.71
N PHE A 184 -13.09 -38.33 -12.22
CA PHE A 184 -13.64 -39.08 -11.10
C PHE A 184 -12.77 -40.29 -10.82
N ALA A 185 -12.15 -40.32 -9.64
CA ALA A 185 -11.55 -41.53 -9.11
C ALA A 185 -12.55 -42.66 -9.38
N VAL A 186 -12.23 -43.50 -10.37
CA VAL A 186 -12.89 -44.78 -10.56
C VAL A 186 -12.52 -45.50 -9.29
N GLY A 187 -13.42 -45.43 -8.31
CA GLY A 187 -13.18 -45.96 -6.99
C GLY A 187 -12.70 -47.39 -7.13
N CYS A 188 -11.48 -47.65 -6.67
CA CYS A 188 -11.08 -49.00 -6.32
C CYS A 188 -12.09 -49.45 -5.27
N SER A 189 -13.04 -50.31 -5.65
CA SER A 189 -14.08 -50.85 -4.75
C SER A 189 -13.51 -51.66 -3.58
N VAL A 190 -12.20 -51.89 -3.56
CA VAL A 190 -11.48 -52.70 -2.57
C VAL A 190 -10.65 -51.82 -1.60
N CYS A 191 -10.51 -50.51 -1.86
CA CYS A 191 -9.57 -49.64 -1.16
C CYS A 191 -10.27 -48.59 -0.25
N VAL A 192 -11.36 -48.95 0.44
CA VAL A 192 -12.25 -48.00 1.18
C VAL A 192 -11.72 -47.61 2.58
N GLN A 193 -10.43 -47.78 2.90
CA GLN A 193 -9.95 -47.44 4.24
C GLN A 193 -8.67 -46.59 4.21
N ALA A 194 -8.87 -45.33 4.62
CA ALA A 194 -7.87 -44.38 5.12
C ALA A 194 -7.08 -43.53 4.11
N HIS A 195 -7.74 -42.98 3.09
CA HIS A 195 -7.29 -41.66 2.60
C HIS A 195 -7.95 -40.60 3.48
N HIS A 196 -7.16 -40.00 4.38
CA HIS A 196 -7.48 -38.69 4.94
C HIS A 196 -7.68 -37.74 3.74
N GLU A 197 -8.93 -37.43 3.43
CA GLU A 197 -9.25 -36.35 2.51
C GLU A 197 -8.67 -35.07 3.13
N SER A 198 -7.53 -34.61 2.61
CA SER A 198 -7.09 -33.25 2.89
C SER A 198 -8.25 -32.32 2.53
N PRO A 199 -8.54 -31.30 3.36
CA PRO A 199 -9.61 -30.35 3.07
C PRO A 199 -9.44 -29.83 1.64
N ARG A 200 -10.44 -30.04 0.79
CA ARG A 200 -10.41 -29.51 -0.58
C ARG A 200 -10.48 -27.99 -0.47
N VAL A 201 -9.37 -27.35 -0.84
CA VAL A 201 -9.28 -25.89 -0.94
C VAL A 201 -10.26 -25.46 -2.05
N GLN A 202 -11.28 -24.67 -1.71
CA GLN A 202 -12.22 -24.12 -2.68
C GLN A 202 -11.49 -23.09 -3.56
N PRO A 203 -11.52 -23.25 -4.89
CA PRO A 203 -10.94 -22.25 -5.79
C PRO A 203 -11.58 -20.89 -5.57
N VAL A 204 -10.77 -19.83 -5.41
CA VAL A 204 -11.24 -18.45 -5.30
C VAL A 204 -10.50 -17.54 -6.27
N PRO A 205 -11.12 -16.43 -6.74
CA PRO A 205 -10.44 -15.47 -7.60
C PRO A 205 -9.21 -14.86 -6.93
N LEU A 206 -8.06 -14.92 -7.61
CA LEU A 206 -6.84 -14.26 -7.18
C LEU A 206 -6.83 -12.82 -7.70
N THR A 207 -6.41 -11.87 -6.88
CA THR A 207 -6.22 -10.46 -7.29
C THR A 207 -4.78 -10.03 -7.09
N MET A 208 -4.09 -9.72 -8.19
CA MET A 208 -2.71 -9.26 -8.25
C MET A 208 -2.67 -7.79 -8.64
N PHE A 209 -1.85 -7.00 -7.97
CA PHE A 209 -1.54 -5.64 -8.40
C PHE A 209 -0.13 -5.54 -8.94
N SER A 210 0.03 -5.13 -10.20
CA SER A 210 1.32 -4.88 -10.84
C SER A 210 1.55 -3.38 -10.95
N TYR A 211 2.66 -2.89 -10.40
CA TYR A 211 3.07 -1.49 -10.46
C TYR A 211 4.50 -1.36 -10.98
N ASN A 212 4.64 -0.85 -12.20
CA ASN A 212 5.91 -0.38 -12.72
C ASN A 212 6.29 0.99 -12.13
N ALA A 213 7.01 0.98 -11.02
CA ALA A 213 7.23 2.16 -10.17
C ALA A 213 8.21 3.18 -10.76
N CYS A 214 9.13 2.74 -11.61
CA CYS A 214 10.17 3.59 -12.19
C CYS A 214 11.01 4.33 -11.13
N GLY A 215 11.22 3.70 -9.97
CA GLY A 215 11.80 4.30 -8.77
C GLY A 215 10.90 4.10 -7.55
N ALA A 216 11.10 3.01 -6.82
CA ALA A 216 10.25 2.63 -5.71
C ALA A 216 10.43 3.50 -4.44
N ALA A 217 11.49 4.29 -4.34
CA ALA A 217 11.71 5.24 -3.23
C ALA A 217 10.90 6.53 -3.39
N ASN A 218 10.15 6.67 -4.48
CA ASN A 218 9.19 7.75 -4.64
C ASN A 218 8.05 7.58 -3.63
N PRO A 219 7.80 8.55 -2.73
CA PRO A 219 6.74 8.45 -1.73
C PRO A 219 5.34 8.23 -2.33
N ALA A 220 5.10 8.72 -3.54
CA ALA A 220 3.82 8.51 -4.23
C ALA A 220 3.57 7.03 -4.56
N VAL A 221 4.63 6.22 -4.72
CA VAL A 221 4.53 4.77 -5.01
C VAL A 221 3.95 4.04 -3.81
N GLU A 222 4.49 4.30 -2.61
CA GLU A 222 3.99 3.70 -1.36
C GLU A 222 2.52 4.09 -1.12
N ASP A 223 2.21 5.38 -1.21
CA ASP A 223 0.84 5.87 -1.03
C ASP A 223 -0.13 5.20 -2.01
N HIS A 224 0.22 5.15 -3.30
CA HIS A 224 -0.62 4.52 -4.32
C HIS A 224 -0.81 3.03 -4.04
N LEU A 225 0.28 2.32 -3.76
CA LEU A 225 0.25 0.89 -3.46
C LEU A 225 -0.63 0.58 -2.24
N ILE A 226 -0.53 1.37 -1.17
CA ILE A 226 -1.38 1.23 0.02
C ILE A 226 -2.85 1.44 -0.34
N HIS A 227 -3.18 2.53 -1.03
CA HIS A 227 -4.55 2.83 -1.42
C HIS A 227 -5.14 1.74 -2.32
N THR A 228 -4.43 1.33 -3.38
CA THR A 228 -4.92 0.31 -4.31
C THR A 228 -5.14 -1.03 -3.63
N VAL A 229 -4.27 -1.44 -2.71
CA VAL A 229 -4.47 -2.72 -2.02
C VAL A 229 -5.68 -2.67 -1.10
N LEU A 230 -5.92 -1.53 -0.43
CA LEU A 230 -7.08 -1.37 0.44
C LEU A 230 -8.39 -1.28 -0.36
N ASP A 231 -8.38 -0.59 -1.49
CA ASP A 231 -9.58 -0.33 -2.29
C ASP A 231 -9.99 -1.54 -3.16
N HIS A 232 -9.04 -2.46 -3.45
CA HIS A 232 -9.25 -3.55 -4.42
C HIS A 232 -8.94 -4.96 -3.88
N ASP A 233 -8.76 -5.13 -2.57
CA ASP A 233 -8.55 -6.44 -1.94
C ASP A 233 -7.42 -7.26 -2.58
N VAL A 234 -6.31 -6.57 -2.88
CA VAL A 234 -5.14 -7.18 -3.53
C VAL A 234 -4.54 -8.26 -2.62
N HIS A 235 -4.40 -9.47 -3.15
CA HIS A 235 -3.82 -10.60 -2.43
C HIS A 235 -2.29 -10.51 -2.37
N PHE A 236 -1.67 -10.11 -3.48
CA PHE A 236 -0.24 -9.84 -3.57
C PHE A 236 0.04 -8.77 -4.63
N ALA A 237 1.15 -8.06 -4.47
CA ALA A 237 1.59 -7.04 -5.40
C ALA A 237 2.95 -7.40 -6.01
N ILE A 238 3.14 -6.99 -7.26
CA ILE A 238 4.42 -7.01 -7.94
C ILE A 238 4.81 -5.56 -8.23
N VAL A 239 5.96 -5.13 -7.72
CA VAL A 239 6.51 -3.81 -8.01
C VAL A 239 7.70 -4.00 -8.93
N THR A 240 7.60 -3.57 -10.18
CA THR A 240 8.70 -3.62 -11.13
C THR A 240 9.40 -2.28 -11.23
N GLU A 241 10.60 -2.31 -11.77
CA GLU A 241 11.43 -1.12 -11.95
C GLU A 241 11.65 -0.36 -10.65
N THR A 242 12.07 -1.11 -9.64
CA THR A 242 12.28 -0.57 -8.30
C THR A 242 13.50 0.33 -8.25
N ARG A 243 14.50 0.09 -9.12
CA ARG A 243 15.77 0.83 -9.21
C ARG A 243 16.51 0.91 -7.88
N THR A 244 16.35 -0.13 -7.08
CA THR A 244 16.95 -0.27 -5.76
C THR A 244 17.65 -1.62 -5.70
N PHE A 245 18.67 -1.70 -4.86
CA PHE A 245 19.49 -2.89 -4.70
C PHE A 245 20.06 -2.96 -3.28
N GLY A 246 20.56 -4.13 -2.90
CA GLY A 246 21.25 -4.30 -1.62
C GLY A 246 20.34 -4.11 -0.40
N GLU A 247 20.94 -3.64 0.69
CA GLU A 247 20.26 -3.49 1.98
C GLU A 247 19.20 -2.38 1.95
N GLN A 248 19.54 -1.22 1.39
CA GLN A 248 18.61 -0.09 1.27
C GLN A 248 17.35 -0.46 0.48
N GLY A 249 17.48 -1.24 -0.60
CA GLY A 249 16.32 -1.71 -1.36
C GLY A 249 15.44 -2.67 -0.55
N ARG A 250 16.04 -3.54 0.29
CA ARG A 250 15.28 -4.44 1.17
C ARG A 250 14.59 -3.68 2.30
N GLU A 251 15.26 -2.74 2.94
CA GLU A 251 14.66 -1.90 3.99
C GLU A 251 13.47 -1.11 3.44
N LEU A 252 13.62 -0.52 2.25
CA LEU A 252 12.54 0.19 1.58
C LEU A 252 11.37 -0.76 1.28
N ARG A 253 11.64 -1.94 0.70
CA ARG A 253 10.63 -2.97 0.45
C ARG A 253 9.88 -3.35 1.74
N ASP A 254 10.61 -3.58 2.83
CA ASP A 254 10.05 -4.03 4.11
C ASP A 254 9.28 -2.91 4.83
N SER A 255 9.56 -1.65 4.50
CA SER A 255 8.77 -0.51 4.97
C SER A 255 7.40 -0.40 4.31
N ILE A 256 7.24 -0.97 3.10
CA ILE A 256 5.95 -1.03 2.42
C ILE A 256 5.12 -2.07 3.14
N GLY A 257 3.96 -1.67 3.68
CA GLY A 257 3.14 -2.40 4.66
C GLY A 257 2.57 -3.79 4.31
N PHE A 258 3.26 -4.59 3.51
CA PHE A 258 3.12 -6.04 3.41
C PHE A 258 4.00 -6.74 4.46
N LEU A 259 3.58 -7.93 4.89
CA LEU A 259 4.29 -8.67 5.94
C LEU A 259 5.45 -9.50 5.40
N ARG A 260 5.42 -9.85 4.11
CA ARG A 260 6.49 -10.59 3.44
C ARG A 260 6.74 -10.00 2.07
N GLY A 261 7.98 -10.16 1.62
CA GLY A 261 8.35 -9.83 0.27
C GLY A 261 9.65 -10.50 -0.17
N GLU A 262 9.80 -10.61 -1.48
CA GLU A 262 10.99 -11.11 -2.15
C GLU A 262 11.42 -10.13 -3.23
N SER A 263 12.72 -10.03 -3.46
CA SER A 263 13.30 -9.02 -4.36
C SER A 263 14.29 -9.60 -5.37
N LEU A 264 14.23 -9.05 -6.58
CA LEU A 264 15.33 -9.01 -7.53
C LEU A 264 15.96 -7.62 -7.43
N ASP A 265 17.26 -7.57 -7.18
CA ASP A 265 18.00 -6.31 -7.12
C ASP A 265 18.13 -5.71 -8.53
N ALA A 266 18.11 -4.39 -8.62
CA ALA A 266 18.40 -3.68 -9.86
C ALA A 266 19.87 -3.88 -10.28
N GLU A 267 20.13 -3.85 -11.59
CA GLU A 267 21.49 -3.80 -12.12
C GLU A 267 21.90 -2.33 -12.26
N GLY A 268 22.72 -1.84 -11.34
CA GLY A 268 22.96 -0.42 -11.20
C GLY A 268 21.66 0.32 -10.90
N TYR A 269 21.18 1.13 -11.83
CA TYR A 269 19.94 1.91 -11.70
C TYR A 269 18.82 1.44 -12.64
N CYS A 270 18.97 0.25 -13.23
CA CYS A 270 18.03 -0.32 -14.18
C CYS A 270 17.38 -1.60 -13.63
N GLY A 271 16.05 -1.69 -13.74
CA GLY A 271 15.34 -2.91 -13.37
C GLY A 271 15.07 -3.02 -11.87
N GLY A 272 15.18 -4.25 -11.38
CA GLY A 272 14.79 -4.61 -10.03
C GLY A 272 13.28 -4.79 -9.90
N SER A 273 12.87 -5.79 -9.12
CA SER A 273 11.47 -6.15 -8.97
C SER A 273 11.20 -6.73 -7.59
N TRP A 274 10.01 -6.49 -7.05
CA TRP A 274 9.57 -7.06 -5.78
C TRP A 274 8.28 -7.85 -5.95
N ILE A 275 8.14 -8.91 -5.17
CA ILE A 275 6.88 -9.62 -4.92
C ILE A 275 6.53 -9.37 -3.45
N LEU A 276 5.35 -8.83 -3.16
CA LEU A 276 4.91 -8.42 -1.84
C LEU A 276 3.59 -9.11 -1.50
N TRP A 277 3.46 -9.74 -0.33
CA TRP A 277 2.23 -10.43 0.04
C TRP A 277 2.01 -10.46 1.56
N ASP A 278 0.76 -10.77 1.93
CA ASP A 278 0.39 -11.08 3.30
C ASP A 278 0.29 -12.61 3.45
N PRO A 279 1.16 -13.27 4.26
CA PRO A 279 1.13 -14.71 4.46
C PRO A 279 -0.14 -15.20 5.18
N ASN A 280 -0.99 -14.30 5.70
CA ASN A 280 -2.29 -14.65 6.24
C ASN A 280 -3.38 -14.73 5.16
N ILE A 281 -3.10 -14.22 3.95
CA ILE A 281 -4.01 -14.26 2.80
C ILE A 281 -3.58 -15.35 1.84
N ILE A 282 -2.29 -15.37 1.53
CA ILE A 282 -1.76 -16.17 0.44
C ILE A 282 -0.37 -16.70 0.79
N ASN A 283 -0.13 -17.96 0.46
CA ASN A 283 1.20 -18.54 0.57
C ASN A 283 1.90 -18.43 -0.79
N ILE A 284 3.04 -17.76 -0.80
CA ILE A 284 3.93 -17.70 -1.96
C ILE A 284 5.22 -18.44 -1.60
N GLU A 285 5.43 -19.58 -2.25
CA GLU A 285 6.63 -20.41 -2.11
C GLU A 285 7.59 -20.10 -3.26
N ILE A 286 8.79 -19.63 -2.93
CA ILE A 286 9.83 -19.38 -3.94
C ILE A 286 10.50 -20.71 -4.29
N LEU A 287 10.27 -21.17 -5.51
CA LEU A 287 10.80 -22.44 -6.01
C LEU A 287 12.23 -22.27 -6.55
N SER A 288 12.50 -21.15 -7.21
CA SER A 288 13.85 -20.79 -7.64
C SER A 288 14.01 -19.28 -7.73
N LYS A 289 15.26 -18.83 -7.59
CA LYS A 289 15.65 -17.42 -7.68
C LYS A 289 17.02 -17.32 -8.33
N THR A 290 17.12 -16.47 -9.34
CA THR A 290 18.39 -16.08 -9.95
C THR A 290 18.60 -14.57 -9.75
N ARG A 291 19.60 -14.00 -10.42
CA ARG A 291 19.82 -12.54 -10.42
C ARG A 291 18.69 -11.77 -11.10
N TYR A 292 18.03 -12.37 -12.07
CA TYR A 292 17.07 -11.68 -12.96
C TYR A 292 15.69 -12.33 -13.01
N GLU A 293 15.48 -13.38 -12.22
CA GLU A 293 14.25 -14.17 -12.26
C GLU A 293 13.88 -14.73 -10.88
N ILE A 294 12.59 -14.69 -10.57
CA ILE A 294 11.95 -15.42 -9.48
C ILE A 294 10.90 -16.34 -10.10
N PHE A 295 10.95 -17.62 -9.73
CA PHE A 295 9.87 -18.57 -10.00
C PHE A 295 9.23 -18.98 -8.67
N ALA A 296 7.92 -18.84 -8.58
CA ALA A 296 7.16 -19.05 -7.35
C ALA A 296 5.87 -19.81 -7.59
N MET A 297 5.44 -20.54 -6.55
CA MET A 297 4.11 -21.12 -6.46
C MET A 297 3.24 -20.30 -5.53
N ILE A 298 2.01 -20.04 -5.95
CA ILE A 298 1.02 -19.26 -5.23
C ILE A 298 -0.12 -20.18 -4.84
N LYS A 299 -0.46 -20.22 -3.55
CA LYS A 299 -1.60 -20.97 -3.01
C LYS A 299 -2.45 -20.07 -2.14
N ILE A 300 -3.75 -20.05 -2.40
CA ILE A 300 -4.68 -19.26 -1.59
C ILE A 300 -4.97 -20.02 -0.30
N ILE A 301 -4.97 -19.31 0.83
CA ILE A 301 -5.22 -19.91 2.13
C ILE A 301 -6.73 -19.87 2.39
N ASP A 302 -7.36 -21.01 2.20
CA ASP A 302 -8.81 -21.23 2.25
C ASP A 302 -9.47 -20.92 3.59
N ASP A 303 -8.69 -21.07 4.67
CA ASP A 303 -9.04 -20.58 5.98
C ASP A 303 -7.83 -19.82 6.54
N PRO A 304 -7.88 -18.49 6.68
CA PRO A 304 -6.79 -17.73 7.30
C PRO A 304 -6.45 -18.27 8.70
N MET A 305 -7.34 -19.02 9.37
CA MET A 305 -7.02 -19.70 10.63
C MET A 305 -5.96 -20.80 10.51
N GLU A 306 -5.82 -21.50 9.38
CA GLU A 306 -4.73 -22.49 9.22
C GLU A 306 -3.37 -21.82 9.03
N GLY A 307 -3.31 -20.73 8.24
CA GLY A 307 -2.10 -19.92 8.11
C GLY A 307 -1.70 -19.22 9.41
N ILE A 308 -2.69 -18.71 10.16
CA ILE A 308 -2.52 -18.03 11.45
C ILE A 308 -2.15 -19.02 12.58
N ARG A 309 -2.67 -20.26 12.57
CA ARG A 309 -2.27 -21.29 13.53
C ARG A 309 -0.79 -21.66 13.42
N MET A 310 -0.17 -21.46 12.26
CA MET A 310 1.21 -21.87 12.04
C MET A 310 2.26 -20.87 12.51
N TYR A 311 2.00 -19.57 12.66
CA TYR A 311 3.09 -18.64 13.00
C TYR A 311 2.69 -17.48 13.93
N ASN A 312 3.17 -17.63 15.17
CA ASN A 312 3.36 -16.65 16.24
C ASN A 312 2.11 -16.20 17.02
N PRO A 313 2.08 -16.41 18.37
CA PRO A 313 1.08 -15.76 19.21
C PRO A 313 1.15 -14.24 19.03
N PRO A 314 0.03 -13.51 19.18
CA PRO A 314 0.02 -12.06 19.09
C PRO A 314 1.09 -11.47 20.01
N PRO A 315 1.86 -10.46 19.57
CA PRO A 315 2.95 -9.92 20.36
C PRO A 315 2.43 -9.37 21.70
N PRO A 316 3.23 -9.43 22.78
CA PRO A 316 2.86 -8.85 24.07
C PRO A 316 2.36 -7.41 23.97
N LYS A 317 1.31 -7.07 24.74
CA LYS A 317 0.61 -5.78 24.66
C LYS A 317 1.55 -4.59 24.84
N ASP A 318 2.59 -4.70 25.67
CA ASP A 318 3.61 -3.68 25.92
C ASP A 318 4.45 -3.33 24.68
N ARG A 319 4.59 -4.26 23.73
CA ARG A 319 5.34 -4.06 22.48
C ARG A 319 4.53 -3.43 21.36
N LEU A 320 3.23 -3.26 21.54
CA LEU A 320 2.34 -2.73 20.53
C LEU A 320 2.47 -1.20 20.39
N PRO A 321 2.28 -0.64 19.18
CA PRO A 321 2.19 0.79 18.99
C PRO A 321 0.97 1.34 19.74
N LEU A 322 1.06 2.60 20.20
CA LEU A 322 0.04 3.22 21.04
C LEU A 322 -1.39 3.17 20.45
N PRO A 323 -1.61 3.38 19.13
CA PRO A 323 -2.94 3.24 18.55
C PRO A 323 -3.53 1.83 18.70
N ALA A 324 -2.71 0.79 18.53
CA ALA A 324 -3.14 -0.60 18.70
C ALA A 324 -3.52 -0.91 20.14
N LYS A 325 -2.71 -0.44 21.11
CA LYS A 325 -2.98 -0.59 22.54
C LYS A 325 -4.35 0.01 22.91
N LYS A 326 -4.64 1.21 22.41
CA LYS A 326 -5.91 1.92 22.66
C LYS A 326 -7.11 1.19 22.06
N ILE A 327 -6.99 0.65 20.84
CA ILE A 327 -8.04 -0.18 20.24
C ILE A 327 -8.26 -1.45 21.07
N ILE A 328 -7.18 -2.13 21.47
CA ILE A 328 -7.25 -3.34 22.29
C ILE A 328 -7.93 -3.05 23.63
N GLU A 329 -7.52 -2.00 24.35
CA GLU A 329 -8.12 -1.59 25.63
C GLU A 329 -9.62 -1.31 25.50
N THR A 330 -10.01 -0.66 24.39
CA THR A 330 -11.41 -0.42 24.08
C THR A 330 -12.17 -1.74 23.88
N LEU A 331 -11.62 -2.68 23.10
CA LEU A 331 -12.24 -3.98 22.85
C LEU A 331 -12.31 -4.84 24.12
N GLU A 332 -11.25 -4.89 24.92
CA GLU A 332 -11.22 -5.59 26.21
C GLU A 332 -12.33 -5.06 27.14
N SER A 333 -12.46 -3.74 27.25
CA SER A 333 -13.48 -3.12 28.11
C SER A 333 -14.90 -3.34 27.61
N GLN A 334 -15.13 -3.41 26.30
CA GLN A 334 -16.47 -3.49 25.72
C GLN A 334 -16.98 -4.93 25.60
N LEU A 335 -16.09 -5.89 25.47
CA LEU A 335 -16.42 -7.29 25.17
C LEU A 335 -16.03 -8.24 26.30
N SER A 336 -15.56 -7.71 27.43
CA SER A 336 -15.05 -8.48 28.58
C SER A 336 -14.08 -9.59 28.16
N ILE A 337 -13.20 -9.27 27.21
CA ILE A 337 -12.10 -10.13 26.75
C ILE A 337 -10.77 -9.57 27.24
N THR A 338 -9.72 -10.39 27.22
CA THR A 338 -8.34 -10.04 27.57
C THR A 338 -7.39 -10.40 26.44
N TYR A 339 -6.59 -9.44 26.00
CA TYR A 339 -5.53 -9.64 25.03
C TYR A 339 -4.29 -10.27 25.67
N PRO A 340 -3.63 -11.24 25.01
CA PRO A 340 -4.03 -11.95 23.80
C PRO A 340 -4.78 -13.27 24.09
N THR A 341 -5.21 -13.49 25.34
CA THR A 341 -5.59 -14.82 25.87
C THR A 341 -6.99 -15.29 25.51
N THR A 342 -7.95 -14.39 25.33
CA THR A 342 -9.34 -14.74 24.99
C THR A 342 -9.72 -14.15 23.64
N THR A 343 -10.54 -14.83 22.87
CA THR A 343 -10.98 -14.41 21.53
C THR A 343 -12.38 -13.81 21.57
N LEU A 344 -12.89 -13.40 20.41
CA LEU A 344 -14.24 -12.85 20.31
C LEU A 344 -15.33 -13.88 20.67
N ASP A 345 -15.09 -15.16 20.44
CA ASP A 345 -16.03 -16.24 20.76
C ASP A 345 -16.12 -16.50 22.27
N ASP A 346 -15.09 -16.12 23.03
CA ASP A 346 -15.07 -16.21 24.49
C ASP A 346 -15.90 -15.10 25.15
N SER A 347 -16.20 -14.01 24.42
CA SER A 347 -16.94 -12.86 24.95
C SER A 347 -18.38 -13.24 25.37
N PRO A 348 -18.78 -12.98 26.63
CA PRO A 348 -20.18 -13.14 27.03
C PRO A 348 -21.09 -12.10 26.37
N GLU A 349 -20.61 -10.89 26.14
CA GLU A 349 -21.36 -9.80 25.51
C GLU A 349 -21.70 -10.11 24.06
N VAL A 350 -20.78 -10.71 23.30
CA VAL A 350 -21.05 -11.13 21.91
C VAL A 350 -22.08 -12.26 21.87
N ARG A 351 -22.03 -13.18 22.85
CA ARG A 351 -23.03 -14.26 22.96
C ARG A 351 -24.42 -13.73 23.28
N GLU A 352 -24.53 -12.71 24.13
CA GLU A 352 -25.79 -12.06 24.46
C GLU A 352 -26.29 -11.12 23.35
N ILE A 353 -25.37 -10.41 22.69
CA ILE A 353 -25.66 -9.39 21.68
C ILE A 353 -24.83 -9.68 20.40
N PRO A 354 -25.32 -10.57 19.51
CA PRO A 354 -24.55 -11.01 18.34
C PRO A 354 -24.09 -9.89 17.39
N ILE A 355 -24.81 -8.77 17.32
CA ILE A 355 -24.44 -7.61 16.48
C ILE A 355 -23.11 -6.96 16.88
N LEU A 356 -22.63 -7.22 18.12
CA LEU A 356 -21.31 -6.76 18.55
C LEU A 356 -20.21 -7.37 17.69
N ARG A 357 -20.39 -8.56 17.12
CA ARG A 357 -19.43 -9.15 16.20
C ARG A 357 -19.20 -8.27 14.96
N SER A 358 -20.28 -7.74 14.38
CA SER A 358 -20.21 -6.80 13.25
C SER A 358 -19.60 -5.46 13.66
N ILE A 359 -19.89 -4.96 14.87
CA ILE A 359 -19.27 -3.72 15.40
C ILE A 359 -17.77 -3.89 15.59
N VAL A 360 -17.34 -5.05 16.09
CA VAL A 360 -15.92 -5.37 16.22
C VAL A 360 -15.26 -5.44 14.85
N GLY A 361 -15.90 -6.09 13.88
CA GLY A 361 -15.47 -6.04 12.48
C GLY A 361 -15.29 -4.61 11.97
N LEU A 362 -16.24 -3.72 12.26
CA LEU A 362 -16.19 -2.30 11.89
C LEU A 362 -15.06 -1.54 12.60
N ILE A 363 -14.81 -1.80 13.89
CA ILE A 363 -13.68 -1.22 14.63
C ILE A 363 -12.36 -1.68 14.00
N VAL A 364 -12.23 -2.96 13.69
CA VAL A 364 -11.04 -3.52 13.02
C VAL A 364 -10.89 -2.97 11.60
N ALA A 365 -11.97 -2.73 10.87
CA ALA A 365 -11.96 -2.03 9.58
C ALA A 365 -11.47 -0.59 9.75
N SER A 366 -11.94 0.14 10.78
CA SER A 366 -11.53 1.52 11.03
C SER A 366 -10.04 1.66 11.37
N ALA A 367 -9.41 0.61 11.89
CA ALA A 367 -7.96 0.58 12.12
C ALA A 367 -7.16 0.76 10.81
N GLN A 368 -7.75 0.45 9.65
CA GLN A 368 -7.15 0.70 8.34
C GLN A 368 -6.92 2.19 8.04
N GLN A 369 -7.61 3.08 8.75
CA GLN A 369 -7.46 4.52 8.55
C GLN A 369 -6.22 5.10 9.23
N ILE A 370 -5.54 4.32 10.07
CA ILE A 370 -4.28 4.71 10.72
C ILE A 370 -3.15 4.49 9.71
N PRO A 371 -2.58 5.56 9.13
CA PRO A 371 -1.52 5.43 8.11
C PRO A 371 -0.34 4.66 8.65
N GLN A 372 0.37 3.92 7.79
CA GLN A 372 1.58 3.13 8.08
C GLN A 372 1.41 1.95 9.05
N LEU A 373 0.35 1.94 9.89
CA LEU A 373 0.09 0.88 10.88
C LEU A 373 -1.19 0.08 10.60
N ALA A 374 -1.97 0.48 9.60
CA ALA A 374 -3.22 -0.13 9.18
C ALA A 374 -3.17 -1.67 9.13
N ARG A 375 -2.28 -2.23 8.31
CA ARG A 375 -2.21 -3.69 8.12
C ARG A 375 -1.62 -4.44 9.31
N PRO A 376 -0.49 -4.02 9.91
CA PRO A 376 0.03 -4.70 11.11
C PRO A 376 -0.99 -4.72 12.25
N ILE A 377 -1.66 -3.59 12.52
CA ILE A 377 -2.68 -3.52 13.58
C ILE A 377 -3.87 -4.41 13.23
N GLN A 378 -4.38 -4.31 12.00
CA GLN A 378 -5.49 -5.14 11.56
C GLN A 378 -5.14 -6.64 11.65
N ALA A 379 -3.95 -7.05 11.22
CA ALA A 379 -3.51 -8.44 11.31
C ALA A 379 -3.44 -8.91 12.77
N ILE A 380 -2.88 -8.10 13.69
CA ILE A 380 -2.82 -8.40 15.12
C ILE A 380 -4.24 -8.56 15.70
N LEU A 381 -5.13 -7.60 15.43
CA LEU A 381 -6.50 -7.62 15.94
C LEU A 381 -7.27 -8.83 15.38
N ARG A 382 -7.11 -9.13 14.10
CA ARG A 382 -7.78 -10.26 13.45
C ARG A 382 -7.33 -11.60 13.97
N ASN A 383 -6.02 -11.77 14.15
CA ASN A 383 -5.44 -12.97 14.73
C ASN A 383 -5.95 -13.16 16.16
N TRP A 384 -5.86 -12.12 16.99
CA TRP A 384 -6.35 -12.17 18.37
C TRP A 384 -7.85 -12.48 18.46
N LEU A 385 -8.69 -11.78 17.69
CA LEU A 385 -10.15 -11.87 17.78
C LEU A 385 -10.72 -13.06 17.00
N ARG A 386 -9.88 -13.75 16.22
CA ARG A 386 -10.28 -14.80 15.27
C ARG A 386 -11.36 -14.36 14.29
N LEU A 387 -11.18 -13.18 13.69
CA LEU A 387 -12.10 -12.67 12.67
C LEU A 387 -11.72 -13.17 11.28
N HIS A 388 -12.68 -13.77 10.58
CA HIS A 388 -12.55 -14.05 9.16
C HIS A 388 -12.54 -12.74 8.34
N TYR A 389 -11.92 -12.76 7.16
CA TYR A 389 -11.84 -11.58 6.28
C TYR A 389 -13.23 -11.05 5.91
N THR A 390 -14.21 -11.95 5.73
CA THR A 390 -15.60 -11.64 5.40
C THR A 390 -16.36 -10.95 6.53
N GLU A 391 -15.87 -11.04 7.78
CA GLU A 391 -16.50 -10.43 8.95
C GLU A 391 -16.07 -8.97 9.15
N ILE A 392 -15.12 -8.49 8.34
CA ILE A 392 -14.60 -7.13 8.40
C ILE A 392 -15.20 -6.36 7.24
N PRO A 393 -16.18 -5.48 7.50
CA PRO A 393 -16.84 -4.76 6.45
C PRO A 393 -15.89 -3.76 5.79
N ARG A 394 -16.00 -3.61 4.48
CA ARG A 394 -15.19 -2.68 3.67
C ARG A 394 -16.08 -1.78 2.83
N GLY A 395 -15.57 -0.60 2.48
CA GLY A 395 -16.22 0.35 1.58
C GLY A 395 -17.70 0.57 1.88
N GLN A 396 -18.56 0.23 0.92
CA GLN A 396 -20.01 0.41 1.02
C GLN A 396 -20.64 -0.46 2.12
N ALA A 397 -20.19 -1.69 2.35
CA ALA A 397 -20.72 -2.55 3.42
C ALA A 397 -20.45 -1.96 4.81
N ALA A 398 -19.31 -1.28 4.99
CA ALA A 398 -19.02 -0.57 6.23
C ALA A 398 -19.92 0.67 6.40
N ALA A 399 -20.22 1.38 5.31
CA ALA A 399 -21.17 2.48 5.32
C ALA A 399 -22.60 2.01 5.65
N GLU A 400 -23.04 0.90 5.06
CA GLU A 400 -24.35 0.30 5.34
C GLU A 400 -24.48 -0.13 6.80
N LEU A 401 -23.44 -0.74 7.39
CA LEU A 401 -23.44 -1.04 8.82
C LEU A 401 -23.47 0.21 9.70
N LEU A 402 -22.87 1.33 9.27
CA LEU A 402 -22.95 2.60 9.98
C LEU A 402 -24.32 3.30 9.83
N GLU A 403 -25.14 2.86 8.88
CA GLU A 403 -26.53 3.30 8.71
C GLU A 403 -27.52 2.38 9.44
N ASP A 404 -27.09 1.18 9.83
CA ASP A 404 -27.91 0.23 10.58
C ASP A 404 -28.26 0.77 11.98
N ARG A 405 -29.56 0.77 12.29
CA ARG A 405 -30.10 1.35 13.53
C ARG A 405 -29.62 0.62 14.78
N ASP A 406 -29.51 -0.71 14.73
CA ASP A 406 -29.12 -1.52 15.87
C ASP A 406 -27.61 -1.44 16.11
N VAL A 407 -26.81 -1.37 15.04
CA VAL A 407 -25.38 -1.07 15.11
C VAL A 407 -25.16 0.30 15.77
N LEU A 408 -25.84 1.34 15.28
CA LEU A 408 -25.75 2.69 15.83
C LEU A 408 -26.15 2.74 17.31
N LYS A 409 -27.25 2.09 17.68
CA LYS A 409 -27.71 2.02 19.07
C LYS A 409 -26.63 1.44 19.99
N GLN A 410 -25.96 0.37 19.57
CA GLN A 410 -24.87 -0.22 20.33
C GLN A 410 -23.64 0.70 20.38
N LEU A 411 -23.24 1.30 19.25
CA LEU A 411 -22.12 2.25 19.20
C LEU A 411 -22.31 3.43 20.17
N TYR A 412 -23.50 4.04 20.20
CA TYR A 412 -23.78 5.16 21.11
C TYR A 412 -23.91 4.72 22.57
N SER A 413 -24.66 3.65 22.84
CA SER A 413 -24.88 3.19 24.23
C SER A 413 -23.59 2.76 24.93
N ARG A 414 -22.58 2.35 24.16
CA ARG A 414 -21.26 1.94 24.64
C ARG A 414 -20.22 3.06 24.60
N GLY A 415 -20.58 4.25 24.14
CA GLY A 415 -19.66 5.40 24.03
C GLY A 415 -18.59 5.23 22.94
N LEU A 416 -18.81 4.33 21.97
CA LEU A 416 -17.91 4.10 20.83
C LEU A 416 -18.10 5.14 19.72
N ALA A 417 -19.18 5.93 19.77
CA ALA A 417 -19.45 7.05 18.87
C ALA A 417 -19.96 8.28 19.65
N ASN A 418 -19.58 9.50 19.23
CA ASN A 418 -19.82 10.72 20.02
C ASN A 418 -20.67 11.82 19.35
N LYS A 419 -21.20 11.61 18.14
CA LYS A 419 -21.96 12.62 17.38
C LYS A 419 -23.09 12.02 16.58
N TYR A 420 -24.08 12.83 16.20
CA TYR A 420 -25.23 12.44 15.35
C TYR A 420 -24.86 11.83 13.99
N ARG A 421 -23.61 12.02 13.53
CA ARG A 421 -22.97 11.15 12.53
C ARG A 421 -21.99 10.27 13.29
N PRO A 422 -22.12 8.93 13.22
CA PRO A 422 -21.28 8.03 13.99
C PRO A 422 -19.83 8.17 13.52
N ILE A 423 -19.04 8.95 14.27
CA ILE A 423 -17.59 8.95 14.17
C ILE A 423 -17.12 7.97 15.23
N LEU A 424 -16.49 6.86 14.80
CA LEU A 424 -15.87 5.91 15.73
C LEU A 424 -14.82 6.66 16.56
N CYS A 425 -15.10 6.79 17.85
CA CYS A 425 -14.26 7.52 18.79
C CYS A 425 -13.39 6.53 19.55
N LEU A 426 -12.33 6.09 18.90
CA LEU A 426 -11.22 5.47 19.58
C LEU A 426 -10.48 6.62 20.28
N GLN A 427 -10.73 6.84 21.58
CA GLN A 427 -10.13 7.94 22.34
C GLN A 427 -8.59 7.82 22.33
N THR A 428 -7.95 8.50 21.39
CA THR A 428 -6.52 8.76 21.45
C THR A 428 -6.33 10.11 22.14
N THR A 429 -5.92 10.09 23.41
CA THR A 429 -5.37 11.28 24.07
C THR A 429 -4.28 11.90 23.17
N ASP A 430 -4.54 13.15 22.80
CA ASP A 430 -3.81 14.12 21.96
C ASP A 430 -3.42 13.75 20.51
N GLN A 431 -4.01 14.55 19.61
CA GLN A 431 -3.77 14.81 18.19
C GLN A 431 -4.19 13.74 17.15
N ASP A 432 -4.98 14.23 16.18
CA ASP A 432 -5.53 13.61 14.97
C ASP A 432 -6.64 12.55 15.10
N ILE A 433 -7.89 13.02 15.28
CA ILE A 433 -9.11 12.25 15.00
C ILE A 433 -9.26 12.13 13.48
N LYS A 434 -9.05 10.93 12.91
CA LYS A 434 -9.47 10.62 11.53
C LYS A 434 -10.90 10.10 11.51
N ILE A 435 -11.65 10.54 10.49
CA ILE A 435 -13.12 10.49 10.47
C ILE A 435 -13.60 9.42 9.47
N MET A 436 -14.36 8.44 9.95
CA MET A 436 -15.34 7.73 9.11
C MET A 436 -16.67 8.49 9.17
N GLU A 437 -17.11 9.06 8.05
CA GLU A 437 -18.44 9.67 7.93
C GLU A 437 -19.36 8.77 7.11
N ALA A 438 -20.57 8.51 7.62
CA ALA A 438 -21.68 8.02 6.81
C ALA A 438 -22.05 9.09 5.74
N ARG A 439 -22.27 8.69 4.49
CA ARG A 439 -22.74 9.58 3.42
C ARG A 439 -24.26 9.84 3.57
N HIS A 440 -24.73 10.95 3.00
CA HIS A 440 -26.07 11.54 3.24
C HIS A 440 -27.26 10.65 2.86
N GLY A 441 -28.36 10.74 3.63
CA GLY A 441 -29.65 10.21 3.19
C GLY A 441 -30.90 10.30 4.07
N ILE A 442 -31.14 11.29 4.95
CA ILE A 442 -32.52 11.57 5.44
C ILE A 442 -32.77 13.08 5.59
N VAL A 443 -33.43 13.67 4.59
CA VAL A 443 -34.17 14.93 4.72
C VAL A 443 -35.62 14.56 5.02
N GLY A 444 -36.11 14.95 6.19
CA GLY A 444 -37.55 14.99 6.46
C GLY A 444 -37.99 14.39 7.79
N PHE A 445 -37.79 15.14 8.88
CA PHE A 445 -38.67 15.07 10.06
C PHE A 445 -38.67 16.42 10.78
N GLU A 446 -39.19 17.45 10.11
CA GLU A 446 -39.72 18.64 10.75
C GLU A 446 -41.10 18.96 10.15
N ARG A 447 -42.14 18.44 10.80
CA ARG A 447 -43.48 19.05 10.93
C ARG A 447 -44.39 18.04 11.64
N LEU A 448 -44.59 18.25 12.93
CA LEU A 448 -45.83 17.96 13.67
C LEU A 448 -45.73 18.63 15.04
N LYS A 449 -45.87 19.96 15.04
CA LYS A 449 -46.36 20.74 16.18
C LYS A 449 -47.21 21.87 15.61
N GLN A 450 -48.49 21.57 15.39
CA GLN A 450 -49.64 22.46 15.49
C GLN A 450 -50.89 21.61 15.27
N GLY A 451 -51.70 21.52 16.31
CA GLY A 451 -52.81 20.58 16.51
C GLY A 451 -52.94 20.32 18.00
#